data_AF-H6VLL6-F1
#
_entry.id   AF-H6VLL6-F1
#
_cell.length_a   1.000
_cell.length_b   1.000
_cell.length_c   1.000
_cell.angle_alpha   90.00
_cell.angle_beta   90.00
_cell.angle_gamma   90.00
#
_symmetry.space_group_name_H-M   'P 1'
#
loop_
_entity.id
_entity.type
_entity.pdbx_description
1 polymer ?
#
loop_
_entity_poly.entity_id
_entity_poly.type
_entity_poly.pdbx_seq_one_letter_code
_entity_poly.pdbx_strand_id
1 'polypeptide(L)'
;MMTFMAKKKKYKFHVDLELEELSAVPFVNGILFSKLRLLEGGTFTELSSREEVSEHCVRWRNKFKFACKMMANAATGILDPCICKISVRKEAKGGKTFTKLGFVDVNLGEFAGSGTTSRRYLLEGYDSKHRQD
;
A
#
# COMPACT_ATOMS: atom_id res chain seq x y z
N MET A 1 -8.37 -37.79 12.18
CA MET A 1 -8.88 -36.42 12.37
C MET A 1 -9.45 -35.96 11.03
N MET A 2 -10.77 -35.80 10.89
CA MET A 2 -11.37 -35.35 9.62
C MET A 2 -11.00 -33.87 9.39
N THR A 3 -10.26 -33.59 8.33
CA THR A 3 -9.98 -32.23 7.90
C THR A 3 -11.25 -31.67 7.24
N PHE A 4 -12.08 -30.98 8.01
CA PHE A 4 -13.18 -30.21 7.44
C PHE A 4 -12.59 -29.13 6.53
N MET A 5 -12.73 -29.30 5.20
CA MET A 5 -12.44 -28.22 4.26
C MET A 5 -13.41 -27.09 4.56
N ALA A 6 -12.92 -26.05 5.25
CA ALA A 6 -13.72 -24.89 5.58
C ALA A 6 -14.25 -24.26 4.29
N LYS A 7 -15.58 -24.24 4.12
CA LYS A 7 -16.22 -23.56 3.01
C LYS A 7 -15.79 -22.09 3.05
N LYS A 8 -15.31 -21.55 1.93
CA LYS A 8 -14.97 -20.13 1.82
C LYS A 8 -16.04 -19.39 1.01
N LYS A 9 -16.36 -18.17 1.40
CA LYS A 9 -17.29 -17.29 0.70
C LYS A 9 -16.57 -16.05 0.18
N LYS A 10 -16.92 -15.61 -1.02
CA LYS A 10 -16.32 -14.45 -1.68
C LYS A 10 -17.14 -13.20 -1.40
N TYR A 11 -16.44 -12.12 -1.08
CA TYR A 11 -17.01 -10.79 -0.85
C TYR A 11 -16.30 -9.76 -1.72
N LYS A 12 -17.02 -8.69 -2.07
CA LYS A 12 -16.47 -7.53 -2.76
C LYS A 12 -16.53 -6.35 -1.80
N PHE A 13 -15.38 -5.74 -1.55
CA PHE A 13 -15.25 -4.56 -0.73
C PHE A 13 -14.92 -3.35 -1.60
N HIS A 14 -15.45 -2.20 -1.21
CA HIS A 14 -15.02 -0.91 -1.71
C HIS A 14 -14.02 -0.32 -0.72
N VAL A 15 -12.90 0.15 -1.25
CA VAL A 15 -11.77 0.68 -0.49
C VAL A 15 -11.65 2.15 -0.84
N ASP A 16 -11.76 2.98 0.18
CA ASP A 16 -11.37 4.39 0.16
C ASP A 16 -10.04 4.50 0.91
N LEU A 17 -8.96 4.81 0.20
CA LEU A 17 -7.61 4.89 0.75
C LEU A 17 -7.05 6.29 0.52
N GLU A 18 -6.55 6.92 1.57
CA GLU A 18 -5.85 8.20 1.50
C GLU A 18 -4.37 8.00 1.83
N LEU A 19 -3.51 8.33 0.86
CA LEU A 19 -2.06 8.37 1.05
C LEU A 19 -1.69 9.78 1.50
N GLU A 20 -1.45 9.94 2.80
CA GLU A 20 -1.16 11.22 3.43
C GLU A 20 0.27 11.69 3.13
N GLU A 21 1.26 11.12 3.81
CA GLU A 21 2.63 11.60 3.79
C GLU A 21 3.67 10.50 4.05
N LEU A 22 4.92 10.79 3.68
CA LEU A 22 6.11 10.11 4.12
C LEU A 22 6.98 11.11 4.89
N SER A 23 7.27 10.82 6.14
CA SER A 23 8.16 11.61 6.99
C SER A 23 9.56 11.00 7.08
N ALA A 24 10.50 11.72 7.71
CA ALA A 24 11.87 11.26 7.95
C ALA A 24 12.61 10.88 6.66
N VAL A 25 12.37 11.64 5.59
CA VAL A 25 13.10 11.50 4.33
C VAL A 25 14.53 12.06 4.53
N PRO A 26 15.59 11.26 4.30
CA PRO A 26 16.95 11.63 4.70
C PRO A 26 17.59 12.71 3.82
N PHE A 27 17.00 12.98 2.65
CA PHE A 27 17.47 14.00 1.71
C PHE A 27 16.40 15.07 1.51
N VAL A 28 16.83 16.31 1.27
CA VAL A 28 15.92 17.45 1.05
C VAL A 28 15.63 17.73 -0.42
N ASN A 29 16.41 17.16 -1.35
CA ASN A 29 16.23 17.34 -2.79
C ASN A 29 15.70 16.07 -3.46
N GLY A 30 14.48 16.15 -4.00
CA GLY A 30 13.89 15.09 -4.81
C GLY A 30 12.40 15.25 -4.98
N ILE A 31 11.88 14.66 -6.06
CA ILE A 31 10.45 14.50 -6.30
C ILE A 31 10.12 13.03 -6.03
N LEU A 32 9.19 12.77 -5.11
CA LEU A 32 8.72 11.42 -4.79
C LEU A 32 7.27 11.22 -5.24
N PHE A 33 6.98 9.98 -5.62
CA PHE A 33 5.64 9.51 -5.91
C PHE A 33 5.51 8.06 -5.47
N SER A 34 4.29 7.63 -5.23
CA SER A 34 3.98 6.28 -4.79
C SER A 34 3.21 5.52 -5.85
N LYS A 35 3.54 4.24 -6.04
CA LYS A 35 2.73 3.30 -6.81
C LYS A 35 1.94 2.43 -5.84
N LEU A 36 0.62 2.48 -5.94
CA LEU A 36 -0.26 1.57 -5.23
C LEU A 36 -0.61 0.41 -6.16
N ARG A 37 -0.46 -0.82 -5.68
CA ARG A 37 -0.80 -2.03 -6.44
C ARG A 37 -1.52 -3.02 -5.54
N LEU A 38 -2.74 -3.37 -5.92
CA LEU A 38 -3.43 -4.51 -5.34
C LEU A 38 -2.78 -5.79 -5.87
N LEU A 39 -2.19 -6.58 -4.95
CA LEU A 39 -1.49 -7.82 -5.28
C LEU A 39 -2.48 -8.98 -5.47
N GLU A 40 -3.56 -8.96 -4.68
CA GLU A 40 -4.56 -10.02 -4.63
C GLU A 40 -5.96 -9.43 -4.57
N GLY A 41 -6.96 -10.16 -5.07
CA GLY A 41 -8.35 -9.72 -5.01
C GLY A 41 -8.75 -8.67 -6.06
N GLY A 42 -7.89 -8.34 -7.02
CA GLY A 42 -8.22 -7.45 -8.14
C GLY A 42 -6.98 -7.06 -8.95
N THR A 43 -7.14 -6.07 -9.83
CA THR A 43 -6.08 -5.59 -10.75
C THR A 43 -5.75 -4.11 -10.54
N PHE A 44 -6.17 -3.52 -9.42
CA PHE A 44 -5.96 -2.09 -9.16
C PHE A 44 -4.48 -1.73 -9.16
N THR A 45 -4.15 -0.68 -9.90
CA THR A 45 -2.81 -0.09 -9.96
C THR A 45 -2.93 1.37 -10.34
N GLU A 46 -2.46 2.25 -9.47
CA GLU A 46 -2.42 3.69 -9.72
C GLU A 46 -1.17 4.33 -9.12
N LEU A 47 -0.91 5.57 -9.54
CA LEU A 47 0.18 6.40 -9.04
C LEU A 47 -0.39 7.58 -8.26
N SER A 48 0.30 8.00 -7.20
CA SER A 48 0.05 9.29 -6.56
C SER A 48 0.53 10.45 -7.45
N SER A 49 0.27 11.68 -7.01
CA SER A 49 0.98 12.84 -7.54
C SER A 49 2.48 12.73 -7.26
N ARG A 50 3.24 13.53 -8.00
CA ARG A 50 4.67 13.74 -7.81
C ARG A 50 4.83 14.98 -6.95
N GLU A 51 5.45 14.83 -5.80
CA GLU A 51 5.57 15.90 -4.82
C GLU A 51 7.04 16.06 -4.42
N GLU A 52 7.44 17.30 -4.19
CA GLU A 52 8.78 17.62 -3.73
C GLU A 52 8.95 17.22 -2.26
N VAL A 53 10.19 16.83 -1.91
CA VAL A 53 10.56 16.72 -0.51
C VAL A 53 10.72 18.12 0.08
N SER A 54 10.01 18.38 1.16
CA SER A 54 10.11 19.60 1.94
C SER A 54 10.07 19.26 3.42
N GLU A 55 10.91 19.90 4.22
CA GLU A 55 11.00 19.66 5.67
C GLU A 55 11.16 18.16 6.03
N HIS A 56 12.00 17.44 5.28
CA HIS A 56 12.20 15.99 5.43
C HIS A 56 10.92 15.15 5.29
N CYS A 57 9.91 15.69 4.60
CA CYS A 57 8.63 15.06 4.37
C CYS A 57 8.20 15.16 2.91
N VAL A 58 7.32 14.27 2.49
CA VAL A 58 6.55 14.40 1.25
C VAL A 58 5.08 14.22 1.59
N ARG A 59 4.23 15.15 1.16
CA ARG A 59 2.80 15.15 1.47
C ARG A 59 2.01 15.04 0.18
N TRP A 60 1.41 13.88 -0.05
CA TRP A 60 0.63 13.59 -1.26
C TRP A 60 -0.84 13.96 -1.08
N ARG A 61 -1.44 13.58 0.06
CA ARG A 61 -2.90 13.71 0.31
C ARG A 61 -3.74 13.16 -0.85
N ASN A 62 -3.25 12.10 -1.50
CA ASN A 62 -3.91 11.48 -2.65
C ASN A 62 -4.97 10.49 -2.18
N LYS A 63 -6.18 10.60 -2.72
CA LYS A 63 -7.28 9.67 -2.47
C LYS A 63 -7.40 8.67 -3.61
N PHE A 64 -7.54 7.40 -3.26
CA PHE A 64 -7.72 6.28 -4.17
C PHE A 64 -9.01 5.56 -3.82
N LYS A 65 -9.79 5.23 -4.85
CA LYS A 65 -11.04 4.47 -4.70
C LYS A 65 -10.98 3.25 -5.59
N PHE A 66 -11.10 2.07 -5.00
CA PHE A 66 -11.06 0.83 -5.78
C PHE A 66 -11.87 -0.29 -5.11
N ALA A 67 -12.11 -1.35 -5.86
CA ALA A 67 -12.74 -2.55 -5.32
C ALA A 67 -11.71 -3.68 -5.19
N CYS A 68 -11.82 -4.46 -4.12
CA CYS A 68 -11.08 -5.70 -3.96
C CYS A 68 -12.04 -6.84 -3.60
N LYS A 69 -11.69 -8.06 -4.00
CA LYS A 69 -12.45 -9.28 -3.77
C LYS A 69 -11.66 -10.13 -2.77
N MET A 70 -12.26 -10.41 -1.63
CA MET A 70 -11.65 -11.23 -0.58
C MET A 70 -12.46 -12.50 -0.36
N MET A 71 -11.78 -13.56 0.04
CA MET A 71 -12.43 -14.78 0.51
C MET A 71 -12.49 -14.73 2.04
N ALA A 72 -13.55 -15.24 2.64
CA ALA A 72 -13.65 -15.42 4.08
C ALA A 72 -13.97 -16.88 4.40
N ASN A 73 -13.48 -17.37 5.53
CA ASN A 73 -13.98 -18.61 6.11
C ASN A 73 -15.48 -18.45 6.42
N ALA A 74 -16.34 -19.30 5.86
CA ALA A 74 -17.78 -19.16 6.01
C ALA A 74 -18.28 -19.44 7.43
N ALA A 75 -17.51 -20.17 8.25
CA ALA A 75 -17.87 -20.46 9.63
C ALA A 75 -17.44 -19.36 10.59
N THR A 76 -16.24 -18.77 10.41
CA THR A 76 -15.69 -17.77 11.34
C THR A 76 -15.83 -16.33 10.84
N GLY A 77 -16.09 -16.11 9.55
CA GLY A 77 -16.09 -14.78 8.94
C GLY A 77 -14.71 -14.15 8.75
N ILE A 78 -13.64 -14.82 9.17
CA ILE A 78 -12.27 -14.31 9.04
C ILE A 78 -11.90 -14.23 7.56
N LEU A 79 -11.47 -13.03 7.13
CA LEU A 79 -11.02 -12.75 5.78
C LEU A 79 -9.60 -13.30 5.56
N ASP A 80 -9.38 -13.90 4.39
CA ASP A 80 -8.03 -14.15 3.88
C ASP A 80 -7.32 -12.79 3.65
N PRO A 81 -5.99 -12.73 3.79
CA PRO A 81 -5.23 -11.51 3.51
C PRO A 81 -5.52 -10.96 2.11
N CYS A 82 -5.51 -9.64 1.98
CA CYS A 82 -5.69 -8.96 0.70
C CYS A 82 -4.71 -7.80 0.61
N ILE A 83 -3.56 -8.04 -0.02
CA ILE A 83 -2.41 -7.14 0.07
C ILE A 83 -2.48 -6.02 -0.98
N CYS A 84 -2.42 -4.78 -0.52
CA CYS A 84 -2.13 -3.61 -1.33
C CYS A 84 -0.70 -3.13 -1.05
N LYS A 85 0.18 -3.26 -2.04
CA LYS A 85 1.56 -2.78 -1.95
C LYS A 85 1.62 -1.31 -2.31
N ILE A 86 2.16 -0.49 -1.43
CA ILE A 86 2.46 0.93 -1.67
C ILE A 86 3.97 1.06 -1.81
N SER A 87 4.43 1.39 -3.02
CA SER A 87 5.87 1.49 -3.35
C SER A 87 6.28 2.95 -3.53
N VAL A 88 7.16 3.46 -2.68
CA VAL A 88 7.69 4.82 -2.78
C VAL A 88 8.83 4.86 -3.78
N ARG A 89 8.79 5.86 -4.68
CA ARG A 89 9.71 6.00 -5.80
C ARG A 89 10.23 7.43 -5.85
N LYS A 90 11.53 7.57 -6.10
CA LYS A 90 12.20 8.83 -6.39
C LYS A 90 12.30 9.01 -7.89
N GLU A 91 11.87 10.17 -8.37
CA GLU A 91 12.05 10.56 -9.76
C GLU A 91 13.53 10.68 -10.12
N ALA A 92 13.88 10.24 -11.34
CA ALA A 92 15.22 10.34 -11.90
C ALA A 92 15.16 10.71 -13.39
N LYS A 93 16.20 11.39 -13.87
CA LYS A 93 16.35 11.84 -15.27
C LYS A 93 15.16 12.70 -15.76
N GLY A 94 14.69 13.64 -14.92
CA GLY A 94 13.59 14.55 -15.23
C GLY A 94 12.29 13.82 -15.58
N GLY A 95 11.85 12.92 -14.72
CA GLY A 95 10.57 12.20 -14.88
C GLY A 95 10.61 10.94 -15.72
N LYS A 96 11.67 10.73 -16.51
CA LYS A 96 11.76 9.60 -17.45
C LYS A 96 11.98 8.25 -16.76
N THR A 97 12.59 8.26 -15.59
CA THR A 97 12.93 7.05 -14.84
C THR A 97 12.67 7.26 -13.35
N PHE A 98 12.80 6.20 -12.56
CA PHE A 98 12.67 6.29 -11.12
C PHE A 98 13.57 5.26 -10.43
N THR A 99 13.93 5.56 -9.18
CA THR A 99 14.55 4.62 -8.25
C THR A 99 13.52 4.23 -7.20
N LYS A 100 13.45 2.94 -6.86
CA LYS A 100 12.59 2.47 -5.77
C LYS A 100 13.28 2.73 -4.43
N LEU A 101 12.61 3.43 -3.53
CA LEU A 101 13.16 3.71 -2.19
C LEU A 101 12.76 2.64 -1.18
N GLY A 102 11.50 2.20 -1.24
CA GLY A 102 10.98 1.18 -0.35
C GLY A 102 9.51 0.94 -0.60
N PHE A 103 8.92 0.03 0.18
CA PHE A 103 7.50 -0.28 0.08
C PHE A 103 6.90 -0.66 1.43
N VAL A 104 5.58 -0.70 1.46
CA VAL A 104 4.82 -1.36 2.52
C VAL A 104 3.75 -2.24 1.88
N ASP A 105 3.52 -3.41 2.45
CA ASP A 105 2.38 -4.28 2.14
C ASP A 105 1.28 -4.09 3.17
N VAL A 106 0.17 -3.47 2.75
CA VAL A 106 -0.99 -3.23 3.62
C VAL A 106 -2.00 -4.34 3.40
N ASN A 107 -2.32 -5.08 4.46
CA ASN A 107 -3.39 -6.07 4.42
C ASN A 107 -4.76 -5.39 4.59
N LEU A 108 -5.48 -5.22 3.48
CA LEU A 108 -6.79 -4.58 3.47
C LEU A 108 -7.85 -5.33 4.28
N GLY A 109 -7.67 -6.64 4.50
CA GLY A 109 -8.60 -7.45 5.30
C GLY A 109 -8.72 -7.00 6.75
N GLU A 110 -7.66 -6.40 7.31
CA GLU A 110 -7.64 -5.89 8.69
C GLU A 110 -8.51 -4.65 8.90
N PHE A 111 -8.90 -3.99 7.80
CA PHE A 111 -9.65 -2.73 7.82
C PHE A 111 -11.12 -2.91 7.49
N ALA A 112 -11.53 -4.10 7.03
CA ALA A 112 -12.90 -4.38 6.65
C ALA A 112 -13.87 -4.14 7.82
N GLY A 113 -14.82 -3.21 7.64
CA GLY A 113 -15.80 -2.87 8.68
C GLY A 113 -15.29 -2.00 9.83
N SER A 114 -14.03 -1.56 9.80
CA SER A 114 -13.43 -0.74 10.88
C SER A 114 -13.79 0.76 10.82
N GLY A 115 -14.53 1.19 9.80
CA GLY A 115 -14.79 2.61 9.54
C GLY A 115 -13.55 3.34 9.02
N THR A 116 -13.48 4.65 9.27
CA THR A 116 -12.30 5.46 8.90
C THR A 116 -11.21 5.28 9.95
N THR A 117 -10.00 4.95 9.50
CA THR A 117 -8.86 4.70 10.39
C THR A 117 -7.56 5.12 9.72
N SER A 118 -6.56 5.43 10.54
CA SER A 118 -5.22 5.84 10.11
C SER A 118 -4.17 4.91 10.68
N ARG A 119 -3.11 4.67 9.90
CA ARG A 119 -1.95 3.84 10.27
C ARG A 119 -0.68 4.47 9.72
N ARG A 120 0.43 4.27 10.42
CA ARG A 120 1.78 4.60 9.95
C ARG A 120 2.57 3.31 9.79
N TYR A 121 3.43 3.25 8.78
CA TYR A 121 4.24 2.10 8.47
C TYR A 121 5.68 2.53 8.25
N LEU A 122 6.62 1.64 8.58
CA LEU A 122 8.01 1.78 8.16
C LEU A 122 8.15 1.19 6.76
N LEU A 123 8.92 1.86 5.91
CA LEU A 123 9.22 1.33 4.57
C LEU A 123 10.21 0.19 4.67
N GLU A 124 9.87 -0.92 4.01
CA GLU A 124 10.77 -2.03 3.76
C GLU A 124 11.67 -1.70 2.57
N GLY A 125 12.95 -2.06 2.68
CA GLY A 125 13.90 -1.98 1.59
C GLY A 125 13.65 -3.07 0.53
N TYR A 126 13.94 -2.77 -0.72
CA TYR A 126 13.87 -3.77 -1.80
C TYR A 126 15.07 -4.70 -1.85
N ASP A 127 16.18 -4.29 -1.26
CA ASP A 127 17.43 -5.03 -1.25
C ASP A 127 18.01 -4.97 0.16
N SER A 128 18.33 -6.14 0.74
CA SER A 128 18.88 -6.26 2.10
C SER A 128 20.29 -5.65 2.21
N LYS A 129 20.91 -5.31 1.07
CA LYS A 129 22.27 -4.78 0.98
C LYS A 129 22.36 -3.25 0.87
N HIS A 130 21.25 -2.56 0.61
CA HIS A 130 21.22 -1.10 0.45
C HIS A 130 20.36 -0.46 1.53
N ARG A 131 20.81 -0.62 2.77
CA ARG A 131 20.33 0.15 3.90
C ARG A 131 20.79 1.61 3.67
N GLN A 132 19.85 2.56 3.70
CA GLN A 132 20.11 3.99 3.44
C GLN A 132 20.36 4.76 4.75
N ASP A 133 20.98 4.10 5.72
CA ASP A 133 21.55 4.70 6.93
C ASP A 133 23.02 5.12 6.73
#